data_AF-M3G4J8-F1
#
_entry.id   AF-M3G4J8-F1
#
_cell.length_a   1.000
_cell.length_b   1.000
_cell.length_c   1.000
_cell.angle_alpha   90.00
_cell.angle_beta   90.00
_cell.angle_gamma   90.00
#
_symmetry.space_group_name_H-M   'P 1'
#
loop_
_entity.id
_entity.type
_entity.pdbx_description
1 polymer ?
#
loop_
_entity_poly.entity_id
_entity_poly.type
_entity_poly.pdbx_seq_one_letter_code
_entity_poly.pdbx_strand_id
1 'polypeptide(L)'
;MLSSLVLNFDLNSLKNSLNINSLSKNLQKSLSSILEETYWIFNSWESKKRRIDLCIDFSLLRDLNYYTGFVFQGYLQDSPDPVLTGGTYDHLYEMFSGVQKNASGYALMVNTLESSLKTPLFNLSS
;
A
#
# COMPACT_ATOMS: atom_id res chain seq x y z
N MET A 1 4.14 20.90 5.57
CA MET A 1 5.31 20.16 5.07
C MET A 1 5.46 18.90 5.90
N LEU A 2 4.76 17.81 5.52
CA LEU A 2 5.06 16.48 6.05
C LEU A 2 6.28 15.95 5.31
N SER A 3 7.45 16.51 5.64
CA SER A 3 8.72 16.01 5.14
C SER A 3 9.02 14.69 5.82
N SER A 4 8.84 13.62 5.04
CA SER A 4 9.54 12.35 5.13
C SER A 4 9.44 11.57 6.44
N LEU A 5 8.41 10.72 6.53
CA LEU A 5 8.64 9.33 6.95
C LEU A 5 8.79 8.44 5.71
N VAL A 6 9.44 8.94 4.66
CA VAL A 6 9.87 8.10 3.56
C VAL A 6 11.10 7.39 4.09
N LEU A 7 10.98 6.09 4.28
CA LEU A 7 12.12 5.20 4.40
C LEU A 7 12.99 5.37 3.15
N ASN A 8 13.94 6.31 3.24
CA ASN A 8 14.83 6.71 2.16
C ASN A 8 15.99 5.71 2.06
N PHE A 9 15.68 4.41 2.09
CA PHE A 9 16.66 3.37 1.88
C PHE A 9 16.60 2.88 0.44
N ASP A 10 17.79 2.76 -0.15
CA ASP A 10 17.97 2.03 -1.39
C ASP A 10 17.65 0.54 -1.13
N LEU A 11 16.76 -0.05 -1.95
CA LEU A 11 16.37 -1.45 -1.84
C LEU A 11 17.57 -2.40 -1.96
N ASN A 12 18.60 -2.03 -2.74
CA ASN A 12 19.82 -2.82 -2.83
C ASN A 12 20.62 -2.75 -1.52
N SER A 13 20.71 -1.56 -0.91
CA SER A 13 21.28 -1.37 0.43
C SER A 13 20.53 -2.20 1.49
N LEU A 14 19.19 -2.26 1.43
CA LEU A 14 18.38 -3.08 2.33
C LEU A 14 18.63 -4.58 2.14
N LYS A 15 18.70 -5.07 0.89
CA LYS A 15 19.04 -6.47 0.59
C LYS A 15 20.40 -6.85 1.18
N ASN A 16 21.38 -5.94 1.08
CA ASN A 16 22.72 -6.15 1.61
C ASN A 16 22.77 -6.10 3.14
N SER A 17 22.04 -5.18 3.78
CA SER A 17 22.04 -5.02 5.24
C SER A 17 21.35 -6.17 5.98
N LEU A 18 20.31 -6.76 5.37
CA LEU A 18 19.56 -7.87 5.95
C LEU A 18 20.33 -9.21 5.96
N ASN A 19 21.52 -9.28 5.34
CA ASN A 19 22.33 -10.49 5.20
C ASN A 19 21.48 -11.74 4.92
N ILE A 20 20.63 -11.65 3.89
CA ILE A 20 19.55 -12.60 3.61
C ILE A 20 20.06 -14.05 3.52
N ASN A 21 21.31 -14.25 3.09
CA ASN A 21 21.95 -15.55 2.96
C ASN A 21 22.22 -16.27 4.28
N SER A 22 22.17 -15.56 5.41
CA SER A 22 22.34 -16.12 6.76
C SER A 22 21.02 -16.60 7.39
N LEU A 23 19.89 -16.30 6.75
CA LEU A 23 18.55 -16.61 7.27
C LEU A 23 18.12 -18.04 6.93
N SER A 24 17.09 -18.54 7.62
CA SER A 24 16.46 -19.81 7.26
C SER A 24 15.92 -19.76 5.82
N LYS A 25 15.94 -20.89 5.12
CA LYS A 25 15.48 -20.98 3.71
C LYS A 25 14.07 -20.40 3.50
N ASN A 26 13.16 -20.65 4.44
CA ASN A 26 11.78 -20.17 4.36
C ASN A 26 11.70 -18.64 4.51
N LEU A 27 12.45 -18.09 5.46
CA LEU A 27 12.50 -16.65 5.69
C LEU A 27 13.19 -15.94 4.52
N GLN A 28 14.31 -16.49 4.02
CA GLN A 28 14.99 -16.01 2.83
C GLN A 28 14.03 -15.95 1.62
N LYS A 29 13.29 -17.05 1.36
CA LYS A 29 12.32 -17.08 0.26
C LYS A 29 11.23 -16.01 0.42
N SER A 30 10.67 -15.87 1.63
CA SER A 30 9.59 -14.92 1.92
C SER A 30 10.06 -13.48 1.75
N LEU A 31 11.20 -13.12 2.34
CA LEU A 31 11.79 -11.79 2.23
C LEU A 31 12.15 -11.44 0.79
N SER A 32 12.76 -12.37 0.05
CA SER A 32 13.06 -12.16 -1.37
C SER A 32 11.78 -11.87 -2.16
N SER A 33 10.70 -12.64 -1.93
CA SER A 33 9.41 -12.39 -2.59
C SER A 33 8.86 -10.99 -2.31
N ILE A 34 8.87 -10.57 -1.04
CA ILE A 34 8.39 -9.24 -0.62
C ILE A 34 9.21 -8.12 -1.27
N LEU A 35 10.54 -8.28 -1.32
CA LEU A 35 11.43 -7.27 -1.91
C LEU A 35 11.28 -7.17 -3.42
N GLU A 36 11.08 -8.30 -4.12
CA GLU A 36 10.80 -8.30 -5.57
C GLU A 36 9.44 -7.65 -5.87
N GLU A 37 8.40 -7.97 -5.10
CA GLU A 37 7.08 -7.34 -5.22
C GLU A 37 7.16 -5.83 -4.97
N THR A 38 7.85 -5.41 -3.91
CA THR A 38 8.06 -4.00 -3.57
C THR A 38 8.79 -3.27 -4.70
N TYR A 39 9.84 -3.87 -5.26
CA TYR A 39 10.58 -3.30 -6.39
C TYR A 39 9.70 -3.15 -7.64
N TRP A 40 8.88 -4.16 -7.93
CA TRP A 40 7.94 -4.12 -9.05
C TRP A 40 6.88 -3.02 -8.88
N ILE A 41 6.32 -2.85 -7.67
CA ILE A 41 5.36 -1.78 -7.35
C ILE A 41 6.04 -0.41 -7.53
N PHE A 42 7.22 -0.22 -6.95
CA PHE A 42 7.96 1.03 -7.03
C PHE A 42 8.25 1.43 -8.48
N ASN A 43 8.80 0.53 -9.29
CA ASN A 43 9.08 0.79 -10.70
C ASN A 43 7.80 1.07 -11.50
N SER A 44 6.73 0.33 -11.22
CA SER A 44 5.42 0.55 -11.86
C SER A 44 4.85 1.92 -11.50
N TRP A 45 5.08 2.39 -10.27
CA TRP A 45 4.76 3.74 -9.86
C TRP A 45 5.66 4.77 -10.57
N GLU A 46 6.97 4.69 -10.48
CA GLU A 46 7.88 5.67 -11.08
C GLU A 46 7.78 5.75 -12.62
N SER A 47 7.27 4.72 -13.29
CA SER A 47 7.07 4.70 -14.74
C SER A 47 6.14 5.80 -15.30
N LYS A 48 5.35 6.48 -14.44
CA LYS A 48 4.46 7.57 -14.86
C LYS A 48 4.50 8.74 -13.89
N LYS A 49 4.49 9.97 -14.41
CA LYS A 49 4.33 11.17 -13.58
C LYS A 49 2.92 11.19 -12.95
N ARG A 50 2.87 11.39 -11.64
CA ARG A 50 1.63 11.53 -10.85
C ARG A 50 1.71 12.80 -10.00
N ARG A 51 0.56 13.25 -9.51
CA ARG A 51 0.44 14.37 -8.57
C ARG A 51 0.28 13.89 -7.12
N ILE A 52 0.61 12.62 -6.87
CA ILE A 52 0.47 11.94 -5.58
C ILE A 52 1.84 11.35 -5.27
N ASP A 53 2.34 11.65 -4.08
CA ASP A 53 3.61 11.11 -3.60
C ASP A 53 3.43 9.67 -3.13
N LEU A 54 4.45 8.83 -3.37
CA LEU A 54 4.50 7.46 -2.87
C LEU A 54 5.38 7.40 -1.62
N CYS A 55 4.90 6.72 -0.59
CA CYS A 55 5.67 6.36 0.59
C CYS A 55 5.59 4.83 0.77
N ILE A 56 6.74 4.18 0.87
CA ILE A 56 6.83 2.75 1.19
C ILE A 56 7.03 2.63 2.70
N ASP A 57 6.10 1.96 3.37
CA ASP A 57 6.10 1.78 4.81
C ASP A 57 5.85 0.30 5.16
N PHE A 58 6.92 -0.41 5.56
CA PHE A 58 6.83 -1.81 6.00
C PHE A 58 6.22 -1.96 7.41
N SER A 59 5.98 -0.85 8.13
CA SER A 59 5.28 -0.85 9.41
C SER A 59 3.77 -0.73 9.27
N LEU A 60 3.26 -0.52 8.04
CA LEU A 60 1.83 -0.45 7.77
C LEU A 60 1.17 -1.82 7.98
N LEU A 61 0.54 -1.99 9.14
CA LEU A 61 -0.26 -3.15 9.48
C LEU A 61 -1.75 -2.85 9.27
N ARG A 62 -2.53 -3.88 8.93
CA ARG A 62 -3.99 -3.81 8.84
C ARG A 62 -4.58 -4.75 9.88
N ASP A 63 -5.64 -4.30 10.55
CA ASP A 63 -6.37 -5.12 11.53
C ASP A 63 -7.08 -6.33 10.90
N LEU A 64 -7.18 -6.34 9.56
CA LEU A 64 -7.90 -7.34 8.79
C LEU A 64 -6.92 -8.41 8.26
N ASN A 65 -6.98 -9.60 8.82
CA ASN A 65 -6.11 -10.73 8.49
C ASN A 65 -6.41 -11.41 7.14
N TYR A 66 -7.23 -10.79 6.27
CA TYR A 66 -7.56 -11.35 4.95
C TYR A 66 -6.64 -10.88 3.82
N TYR A 67 -5.77 -9.89 4.06
CA TYR A 67 -4.82 -9.41 3.05
C TYR A 67 -3.70 -10.42 2.84
N THR A 68 -3.33 -10.66 1.58
CA THR A 68 -2.38 -11.70 1.16
C THR A 68 -1.10 -11.18 0.52
N GLY A 69 -1.00 -9.87 0.30
CA GLY A 69 0.17 -9.20 -0.26
C GLY A 69 0.19 -7.73 0.14
N PHE A 70 0.55 -6.83 -0.79
CA PHE A 70 0.63 -5.41 -0.47
C PHE A 70 -0.72 -4.81 -0.02
N VAL A 71 -0.61 -3.86 0.90
CA VAL A 71 -1.70 -2.98 1.35
C VAL A 71 -1.29 -1.54 1.15
N PHE A 72 -2.27 -0.65 1.02
CA PHE A 72 -1.99 0.77 0.85
C PHE A 72 -3.04 1.64 1.53
N GLN A 73 -2.61 2.86 1.85
CA GLN A 73 -3.44 3.94 2.34
C GLN A 73 -3.14 5.21 1.55
N GLY A 74 -4.16 6.01 1.29
CA GLY A 74 -4.03 7.35 0.72
C GLY A 74 -4.47 8.39 1.74
N TYR A 75 -3.70 9.46 1.84
CA TYR A 75 -3.90 10.54 2.80
C TYR A 75 -4.12 11.86 2.07
N LEU A 76 -4.95 12.72 2.65
CA LEU A 76 -5.00 14.12 2.28
C LEU A 76 -4.01 14.91 3.12
N GLN A 77 -3.56 16.03 2.55
CA GLN A 77 -2.78 16.99 3.33
C GLN A 77 -3.63 17.44 4.53
N ASP A 78 -3.02 17.40 5.71
CA ASP A 78 -3.63 17.81 6.99
C ASP A 78 -4.77 16.91 7.51
N SER A 79 -4.97 15.71 6.94
CA SER A 79 -5.87 14.67 7.50
C SER A 79 -5.06 13.61 8.27
N PRO A 80 -5.37 13.34 9.55
CA PRO A 80 -4.73 12.25 10.30
C PRO A 80 -5.22 10.88 9.84
N ASP A 81 -6.45 10.81 9.31
CA ASP A 81 -7.08 9.55 8.88
C ASP A 81 -6.90 9.31 7.38
N PRO A 82 -6.76 8.03 6.96
CA PRO A 82 -6.67 7.68 5.54
C PRO A 82 -8.03 7.86 4.83
N VAL A 83 -8.00 8.45 3.63
CA VAL A 83 -9.18 8.64 2.76
C VAL A 83 -9.37 7.54 1.72
N LEU A 84 -8.33 6.74 1.51
CA LEU A 84 -8.30 5.61 0.59
C LEU A 84 -7.61 4.46 1.33
N THR A 85 -8.17 3.26 1.28
CA THR A 85 -7.49 2.06 1.78
C THR A 85 -7.71 0.89 0.84
N GLY A 86 -6.73 0.00 0.70
CA GLY A 86 -6.86 -1.15 -0.19
C GLY A 86 -5.70 -2.12 -0.08
N GLY A 87 -5.71 -3.13 -0.94
CA GLY A 87 -4.67 -4.16 -1.01
C GLY A 87 -5.12 -5.39 -1.78
N THR A 88 -4.29 -6.44 -1.74
CA THR A 88 -4.54 -7.75 -2.33
C THR A 88 -5.06 -8.75 -1.30
N TYR A 89 -6.02 -9.60 -1.69
CA TYR A 89 -6.75 -10.50 -0.79
C TYR A 89 -7.20 -11.79 -1.50
N ASP A 90 -6.23 -12.54 -2.00
CA ASP A 90 -6.46 -13.69 -2.90
C ASP A 90 -7.21 -14.85 -2.23
N HIS A 91 -7.12 -14.97 -0.91
CA HIS A 91 -7.80 -16.03 -0.16
C HIS A 91 -9.22 -15.65 0.26
N LEU A 92 -9.62 -14.37 0.17
CA LEU A 92 -10.94 -13.94 0.64
C LEU A 92 -12.06 -14.61 -0.13
N TYR A 93 -11.94 -14.69 -1.46
CA TYR A 93 -12.95 -15.33 -2.29
C TYR A 93 -13.02 -16.85 -2.03
N GLU A 94 -11.86 -17.48 -1.82
CA GLU A 94 -11.74 -18.90 -1.50
C GLU A 94 -12.47 -19.26 -0.21
N MET A 95 -12.38 -18.42 0.83
CA MET A 95 -13.06 -18.63 2.11
C MET A 95 -14.58 -18.79 1.98
N PHE A 96 -15.21 -18.16 0.97
CA PHE A 96 -16.66 -18.21 0.79
C PHE A 96 -17.10 -19.17 -0.31
N SER A 97 -16.30 -19.36 -1.36
CA SER A 97 -16.71 -20.16 -2.51
C SER A 97 -15.95 -21.48 -2.67
N GLY A 98 -14.89 -21.72 -1.91
CA GLY A 98 -13.98 -22.86 -2.07
C GLY A 98 -13.14 -22.82 -3.35
N VAL A 99 -13.10 -21.68 -4.05
CA VAL A 99 -12.37 -21.51 -5.31
C VAL A 99 -11.32 -20.41 -5.11
N GLN A 100 -10.07 -20.71 -5.41
CA GLN A 100 -9.01 -19.70 -5.33
C GLN A 100 -9.12 -18.70 -6.49
N LYS A 101 -9.04 -17.40 -6.17
CA LYS A 101 -8.98 -16.33 -7.17
C LYS A 101 -8.11 -15.19 -6.69
N ASN A 102 -7.24 -14.70 -7.57
CA ASN A 102 -6.51 -13.47 -7.30
C ASN A 102 -7.49 -12.30 -7.18
N ALA A 103 -7.34 -11.49 -6.14
CA ALA A 103 -8.28 -10.41 -5.84
C ALA A 103 -7.55 -9.19 -5.27
N SER A 104 -7.95 -8.02 -5.73
CA SER A 104 -7.50 -6.75 -5.20
C SER A 104 -8.60 -5.71 -5.30
N GLY A 105 -8.54 -4.70 -4.45
CA GLY A 105 -9.50 -3.60 -4.47
C GLY A 105 -9.25 -2.59 -3.37
N TYR A 106 -10.13 -1.61 -3.31
CA TYR A 106 -10.00 -0.47 -2.42
C TYR A 106 -11.35 0.09 -1.99
N ALA A 107 -11.32 0.88 -0.92
CA ALA A 107 -12.44 1.64 -0.40
C ALA A 107 -12.05 3.11 -0.22
N LEU A 108 -12.98 4.00 -0.54
CA LEU A 108 -12.85 5.45 -0.35
C LEU A 108 -13.74 5.90 0.80
N MET A 109 -13.18 6.72 1.69
CA MET A 109 -13.92 7.32 2.81
C MET A 109 -14.54 8.63 2.32
N VAL A 110 -15.72 8.51 1.74
CA VAL A 110 -16.45 9.61 1.09
C VAL A 110 -16.70 10.77 2.06
N ASN A 111 -17.06 10.49 3.31
CA ASN A 111 -17.31 11.53 4.31
C ASN A 111 -16.05 12.39 4.59
N THR A 112 -14.88 11.75 4.68
CA THR A 112 -13.60 12.45 4.90
C THR A 112 -13.20 13.25 3.66
N LEU A 113 -13.43 12.69 2.46
CA LEU A 113 -13.22 13.41 1.20
C LEU A 113 -14.12 14.64 1.11
N GLU A 114 -15.42 14.48 1.37
CA GLU A 114 -16.41 15.56 1.33
C GLU A 114 -16.05 16.68 2.31
N SER A 115 -15.70 16.33 3.55
CA SER A 115 -15.30 17.28 4.58
C SER A 115 -14.03 18.07 4.21
N SER A 116 -13.21 17.51 3.33
CA SER A 116 -11.95 18.12 2.88
C SER A 116 -12.11 19.00 1.63
N LEU A 117 -13.29 19.02 1.01
CA LEU A 117 -13.55 19.87 -0.15
C LEU A 117 -13.76 21.31 0.30
N LYS A 118 -12.99 22.25 -0.29
CA LYS A 118 -13.15 23.70 -0.06
C LYS A 118 -14.48 24.26 -0.54
N THR A 119 -15.14 23.56 -1.47
CA THR A 119 -16.46 23.88 -2.00
C THR A 119 -17.34 22.65 -1.81
N PRO A 120 -18.48 22.76 -1.07
CA PRO A 120 -19.43 21.66 -0.94
C PRO A 120 -19.89 21.19 -2.33
N LEU A 121 -20.02 19.87 -2.51
CA LEU A 121 -20.43 19.27 -3.79
C LEU A 121 -21.77 19.80 -4.31
N PHE A 122 -22.64 20.28 -3.41
CA PHE A 122 -23.93 20.91 -3.73
C PHE A 122 -23.82 22.21 -4.54
N ASN A 123 -22.65 22.83 -4.64
CA ASN A 123 -22.45 24.08 -5.40
C ASN A 123 -21.91 23.85 -6.83
N LEU A 124 -21.77 22.60 -7.29
CA LEU A 124 -21.27 22.26 -8.64
C LEU A 124 -22.39 22.00 -9.66
N SER A 125 -23.65 22.16 -9.27
CA SER A 125 -24.83 21.93 -10.13
C SER A 125 -25.51 23.23 -10.62
N SER A 126 -24.77 24.33 -10.74
CA SER A 126 -25.27 25.61 -11.29
C SER A 126 -24.44 26.05 -12.49
#